data_AF-A0A9W8KD10-F1
#
_entry.id   AF-A0A9W8KD10-F1
#
_cell.length_a   1.000
_cell.length_b   1.000
_cell.length_c   1.000
_cell.angle_alpha   90.00
_cell.angle_beta   90.00
_cell.angle_gamma   90.00
#
_symmetry.space_group_name_H-M   'P 1'
#
loop_
_entity.id
_entity.type
_entity.pdbx_description
1 polymer ?
#
loop_
_entity_poly.entity_id
_entity_poly.type
_entity_poly.pdbx_seq_one_letter_code
_entity_poly.pdbx_strand_id
1 'polypeptide(L)'
;MHFSATLAVVSALVASCAGHSQLANPPSRGNTKWWGTCAAGAGCKGPCDSPKADAPFNNNYVPKKYIQRGQQLDVGWKRLNHPGGFVRLAMVPFNQSDSWSAFNDNVLKYTCYETNCGPSDPNHKLFGYLNGPGDGPCSTTVTVPSNIPDNTAVTLQWIWYGGGIYYGEPDASFGEYYGCSDLIVNGGPFSDVKLVATFAGGDATYPNSDVCKYWGSNKVGDCNFGDRVPNAVAGDLLSQSLEPCTRGPQLKGQPAGFGSAPGSGNQTAPVAVPPVAHKPSPSSSPSPSSISSPATPPAPPAPPVAPPAPSASPVAPPAPPVAPPAPPVAPPAPPVAPPAPPAQKCIPRPPIAY
;
A
#
# COMPACT_ATOMS: atom_id res chain seq x y z
N MET A 1 -5.49 14.62 -57.27
CA MET A 1 -4.40 14.31 -56.33
C MET A 1 -4.46 15.32 -55.22
N HIS A 2 -4.55 14.86 -53.97
CA HIS A 2 -4.12 15.51 -52.70
C HIS A 2 -4.94 14.93 -51.55
N PHE A 3 -4.53 13.75 -51.08
CA PHE A 3 -4.81 13.33 -49.71
C PHE A 3 -3.63 13.83 -48.88
N SER A 4 -3.87 14.78 -47.98
CA SER A 4 -2.88 15.20 -46.98
C SER A 4 -3.40 14.89 -45.59
N ALA A 5 -2.83 13.81 -45.05
CA ALA A 5 -2.41 13.60 -43.67
C ALA A 5 -3.19 14.34 -42.58
N THR A 6 -4.01 13.60 -41.84
CA THR A 6 -4.23 13.88 -40.41
C THR A 6 -4.53 12.58 -39.68
N LEU A 7 -3.50 11.82 -39.36
CA LEU A 7 -3.63 10.67 -38.46
C LEU A 7 -2.40 10.55 -37.57
N ALA A 8 -2.35 11.38 -36.53
CA ALA A 8 -1.57 11.11 -35.31
C ALA A 8 -1.90 12.21 -34.30
N VAL A 9 -2.74 11.91 -33.29
CA VAL A 9 -2.56 12.23 -31.85
C VAL A 9 -3.79 11.66 -31.13
N VAL A 10 -3.81 10.37 -30.81
CA VAL A 10 -4.72 9.82 -29.78
C VAL A 10 -4.01 8.68 -29.02
N SER A 11 -2.91 8.99 -28.32
CA SER A 11 -2.29 8.02 -27.39
C SER A 11 -1.82 8.63 -26.05
N ALA A 12 -2.06 9.91 -25.77
CA ALA A 12 -1.52 10.58 -24.57
C ALA A 12 -2.54 10.80 -23.43
N LEU A 13 -3.73 10.20 -23.47
CA LEU A 13 -4.83 10.47 -22.51
C LEU A 13 -5.17 9.31 -21.56
N VAL A 14 -4.39 8.23 -21.54
CA VAL A 14 -4.68 7.04 -20.71
C VAL A 14 -3.68 6.84 -19.56
N ALA A 15 -2.78 7.80 -19.33
CA ALA A 15 -2.09 7.91 -18.03
C ALA A 15 -3.10 8.46 -16.99
N SER A 16 -4.13 7.65 -16.72
CA SER A 16 -5.18 7.96 -15.76
C SER A 16 -4.53 8.20 -14.41
N CYS A 17 -4.84 9.37 -13.86
CA CYS A 17 -4.44 9.91 -12.58
C CYS A 17 -4.75 8.93 -11.43
N ALA A 18 -3.90 7.93 -11.22
CA ALA A 18 -3.82 7.23 -9.95
C ALA A 18 -3.13 8.19 -8.97
N GLY A 19 -3.86 9.18 -8.46
CA GLY A 19 -3.34 10.15 -7.50
C GLY A 19 -3.20 9.59 -6.08
N HIS A 20 -3.90 8.50 -5.77
CA HIS A 20 -4.04 8.05 -4.39
C HIS A 20 -3.37 6.72 -4.10
N SER A 21 -2.68 6.67 -2.96
CA SER A 21 -1.92 5.49 -2.54
C SER A 21 -2.78 4.26 -2.43
N GLN A 22 -2.23 3.13 -2.87
CA GLN A 22 -2.85 1.83 -2.76
C GLN A 22 -1.80 0.75 -2.48
N LEU A 23 -2.24 -0.30 -1.79
CA LEU A 23 -1.44 -1.51 -1.60
C LEU A 23 -1.10 -2.12 -2.96
N ALA A 24 0.20 -2.24 -3.25
CA ALA A 24 0.73 -2.75 -4.51
C ALA A 24 1.28 -4.17 -4.37
N ASN A 25 1.90 -4.49 -3.24
CA ASN A 25 2.42 -5.82 -2.94
C ASN A 25 2.18 -6.19 -1.47
N PRO A 26 1.66 -7.39 -1.16
CA PRO A 26 0.98 -8.29 -2.09
C PRO A 26 -0.17 -7.59 -2.82
N PRO A 27 -0.63 -8.11 -3.98
CA PRO A 27 -1.72 -7.47 -4.71
C PRO A 27 -2.94 -7.32 -3.80
N SER A 28 -3.57 -6.15 -3.81
CA SER A 28 -4.82 -5.95 -3.10
C SER A 28 -5.87 -6.93 -3.64
N ARG A 29 -6.76 -7.39 -2.76
CA ARG A 29 -8.01 -8.11 -3.04
C ARG A 29 -8.78 -7.40 -4.15
N GLY A 30 -8.61 -6.10 -4.21
CA GLY A 30 -9.05 -5.28 -5.30
C GLY A 30 -10.39 -4.72 -4.96
N ASN A 31 -10.57 -3.51 -5.46
CA ASN A 31 -11.78 -2.76 -5.25
C ASN A 31 -12.31 -2.34 -6.62
N THR A 32 -13.12 -3.21 -7.21
CA THR A 32 -13.78 -2.93 -8.49
C THR A 32 -14.77 -1.77 -8.37
N LYS A 33 -15.40 -1.61 -7.20
CA LYS A 33 -16.35 -0.54 -6.90
C LYS A 33 -15.72 0.86 -6.93
N TRP A 34 -14.47 0.97 -6.49
CA TRP A 34 -13.77 2.25 -6.32
C TRP A 34 -12.48 2.33 -7.16
N TRP A 35 -12.45 1.64 -8.30
CA TRP A 35 -11.35 1.72 -9.29
C TRP A 35 -9.96 1.43 -8.70
N GLY A 36 -9.89 0.57 -7.68
CA GLY A 36 -8.65 0.18 -7.01
C GLY A 36 -8.32 0.97 -5.74
N THR A 37 -9.00 2.08 -5.45
CA THR A 37 -8.71 2.93 -4.27
C THR A 37 -9.88 2.98 -3.29
N CYS A 38 -9.71 2.55 -2.04
CA CYS A 38 -10.75 2.67 -1.00
C CYS A 38 -10.37 3.74 0.01
N ALA A 39 -10.95 4.93 -0.11
CA ALA A 39 -10.71 6.05 0.80
C ALA A 39 -11.92 6.31 1.72
N ALA A 40 -11.68 6.66 2.97
CA ALA A 40 -12.74 7.03 3.92
C ALA A 40 -13.57 8.22 3.39
N GLY A 41 -12.91 9.23 2.80
CA GLY A 41 -13.57 10.38 2.20
C GLY A 41 -14.43 10.05 0.98
N ALA A 42 -14.11 8.96 0.27
CA ALA A 42 -14.92 8.43 -0.81
C ALA A 42 -16.10 7.56 -0.31
N GLY A 43 -16.25 7.37 1.00
CA GLY A 43 -17.31 6.56 1.60
C GLY A 43 -16.91 5.13 1.92
N CYS A 44 -15.64 4.75 1.71
CA CYS A 44 -15.14 3.45 2.16
C CYS A 44 -15.13 3.36 3.69
N LYS A 45 -15.63 2.26 4.26
CA LYS A 45 -15.72 2.08 5.72
C LYS A 45 -14.62 1.20 6.31
N GLY A 46 -13.75 0.65 5.46
CA GLY A 46 -12.80 -0.38 5.86
C GLY A 46 -13.51 -1.64 6.41
N PRO A 47 -12.80 -2.55 7.09
CA PRO A 47 -11.35 -2.52 7.32
C PRO A 47 -10.53 -2.84 6.06
N CYS A 48 -11.16 -3.42 5.05
CA CYS A 48 -10.55 -3.73 3.76
C CYS A 48 -11.10 -2.85 2.64
N ASP A 49 -10.44 -2.90 1.48
CA ASP A 49 -10.85 -2.21 0.26
C ASP A 49 -12.09 -2.81 -0.40
N SER A 50 -12.44 -4.05 -0.07
CA SER A 50 -13.68 -4.72 -0.45
C SER A 50 -14.08 -5.76 0.61
N PRO A 51 -15.39 -6.06 0.76
CA PRO A 51 -15.83 -7.07 1.73
C PRO A 51 -15.30 -8.45 1.33
N LYS A 52 -15.13 -9.34 2.33
CA LYS A 52 -14.65 -10.71 2.13
C LYS A 52 -15.45 -11.48 1.08
N ALA A 53 -16.77 -11.26 1.00
CA ALA A 53 -17.64 -11.93 0.04
C ALA A 53 -17.24 -11.66 -1.42
N ASP A 54 -16.69 -10.47 -1.70
CA ASP A 54 -16.30 -10.03 -3.04
C ASP A 54 -14.83 -10.38 -3.36
N ALA A 55 -14.12 -11.03 -2.43
CA ALA A 55 -12.72 -11.35 -2.60
C ALA A 55 -12.52 -12.34 -3.78
N PRO A 56 -11.62 -12.05 -4.74
CA PRO A 56 -11.19 -13.03 -5.74
C PRO A 56 -10.66 -14.32 -5.10
N PHE A 57 -10.20 -14.23 -3.86
CA PHE A 57 -9.79 -15.37 -3.06
C PHE A 57 -10.89 -16.44 -2.86
N ASN A 58 -12.18 -16.09 -2.97
CA ASN A 58 -13.28 -17.07 -2.90
C ASN A 58 -13.39 -17.93 -4.18
N ASN A 59 -12.76 -17.51 -5.28
CA ASN A 59 -12.79 -18.26 -6.53
C ASN A 59 -11.66 -19.30 -6.55
N ASN A 60 -12.02 -20.58 -6.69
CA ASN A 60 -11.06 -21.69 -6.75
C ASN A 60 -10.12 -21.65 -7.97
N TYR A 61 -10.50 -20.91 -9.02
CA TYR A 61 -9.67 -20.74 -10.22
C TYR A 61 -8.66 -19.59 -10.09
N VAL A 62 -8.75 -18.76 -9.05
CA VAL A 62 -7.76 -17.71 -8.79
C VAL A 62 -6.56 -18.32 -8.06
N PRO A 63 -5.34 -18.25 -8.63
CA PRO A 63 -4.14 -18.76 -7.98
C PRO A 63 -3.95 -18.15 -6.58
N LYS A 64 -3.63 -19.01 -5.60
CA LYS A 64 -3.41 -18.59 -4.22
C LYS A 64 -1.92 -18.35 -3.99
N LYS A 65 -1.58 -17.26 -3.31
CA LYS A 65 -0.21 -16.99 -2.86
C LYS A 65 0.02 -17.63 -1.51
N TYR A 66 1.02 -18.53 -1.45
CA TYR A 66 1.45 -19.19 -0.23
C TYR A 66 2.61 -18.44 0.41
N ILE A 67 2.60 -18.34 1.73
CA ILE A 67 3.63 -17.74 2.58
C ILE A 67 3.92 -18.66 3.77
N GLN A 68 5.08 -18.50 4.41
CA GLN A 68 5.49 -19.33 5.54
C GLN A 68 5.48 -18.55 6.85
N ARG A 69 5.25 -19.24 7.97
CA ARG A 69 5.47 -18.67 9.31
C ARG A 69 6.91 -18.19 9.47
N GLY A 70 7.10 -17.03 10.09
CA GLY A 70 8.42 -16.42 10.30
C GLY A 70 9.05 -15.81 9.04
N GLN A 71 8.42 -15.95 7.88
CA GLN A 71 8.89 -15.30 6.65
C GLN A 71 8.81 -13.78 6.79
N GLN A 72 9.83 -13.08 6.28
CA GLN A 72 9.74 -11.64 6.00
C GLN A 72 8.91 -11.41 4.73
N LEU A 73 7.71 -10.86 4.90
CA LEU A 73 6.82 -10.51 3.80
C LEU A 73 7.05 -9.05 3.41
N ASP A 74 7.42 -8.84 2.15
CA ASP A 74 7.50 -7.50 1.56
C ASP A 74 6.10 -6.93 1.37
N VAL A 75 5.89 -5.73 1.89
CA VAL A 75 4.66 -4.96 1.73
C VAL A 75 5.00 -3.63 1.06
N GLY A 76 4.38 -3.36 -0.08
CA GLY A 76 4.71 -2.19 -0.91
C GLY A 76 3.48 -1.43 -1.37
N TRP A 77 3.64 -0.13 -1.54
CA TRP A 77 2.65 0.81 -2.06
C TRP A 77 3.33 1.84 -2.95
N LYS A 78 2.57 2.62 -3.71
CA LYS A 78 3.11 3.76 -4.46
C LYS A 78 2.90 5.03 -3.65
N ARG A 79 3.92 5.89 -3.57
CA ARG A 79 3.85 7.19 -2.90
C ARG A 79 2.79 8.11 -3.51
N LEU A 80 2.87 8.24 -4.84
CA LEU A 80 2.06 9.18 -5.63
C LEU A 80 2.20 10.63 -5.12
N ASN A 81 1.25 11.50 -5.43
CA ASN A 81 1.41 12.93 -5.19
C ASN A 81 1.14 13.39 -3.74
N HIS A 82 1.08 12.46 -2.77
CA HIS A 82 0.73 12.78 -1.39
C HIS A 82 1.82 12.35 -0.41
N PRO A 83 2.33 13.26 0.44
CA PRO A 83 3.37 12.96 1.42
C PRO A 83 2.82 12.59 2.79
N GLY A 84 3.72 12.04 3.61
CA GLY A 84 3.55 11.80 5.03
C GLY A 84 2.40 10.88 5.41
N GLY A 85 2.19 10.82 6.71
CA GLY A 85 1.31 9.87 7.36
C GLY A 85 2.03 8.59 7.76
N PHE A 86 1.22 7.62 8.13
CA PHE A 86 1.62 6.34 8.67
C PHE A 86 1.01 5.22 7.85
N VAL A 87 1.65 4.06 7.89
CA VAL A 87 1.08 2.80 7.42
C VAL A 87 0.91 1.88 8.63
N ARG A 88 -0.32 1.35 8.82
CA ARG A 88 -0.59 0.25 9.74
C ARG A 88 -0.71 -1.06 8.97
N LEU A 89 -0.01 -2.09 9.44
CA LEU A 89 -0.04 -3.44 8.92
C LEU A 89 -0.56 -4.40 9.98
N ALA A 90 -1.60 -5.16 9.64
CA ALA A 90 -2.23 -6.14 10.52
C ALA A 90 -2.57 -7.42 9.74
N MET A 91 -2.67 -8.56 10.42
CA MET A 91 -3.00 -9.83 9.77
C MET A 91 -4.01 -10.62 10.59
N VAL A 92 -5.05 -11.11 9.95
CA VAL A 92 -6.12 -11.89 10.60
C VAL A 92 -6.47 -13.13 9.76
N PRO A 93 -7.08 -14.16 10.36
CA PRO A 93 -7.74 -15.21 9.59
C PRO A 93 -8.73 -14.63 8.57
N PHE A 94 -8.77 -15.20 7.36
CA PHE A 94 -9.58 -14.68 6.25
C PHE A 94 -11.07 -14.55 6.62
N ASN A 95 -11.60 -15.47 7.44
CA ASN A 95 -12.98 -15.42 7.90
C ASN A 95 -13.30 -14.21 8.82
N GLN A 96 -12.29 -13.58 9.40
CA GLN A 96 -12.38 -12.39 10.25
C GLN A 96 -12.04 -11.09 9.50
N SER A 97 -11.80 -11.14 8.19
CA SER A 97 -11.30 -9.98 7.41
C SER A 97 -12.31 -8.84 7.19
N ASP A 98 -13.55 -8.97 7.63
CA ASP A 98 -14.53 -7.86 7.70
C ASP A 98 -14.59 -7.21 9.09
N SER A 99 -13.82 -7.71 10.06
CA SER A 99 -13.85 -7.26 11.46
C SER A 99 -12.73 -6.26 11.78
N TRP A 100 -13.12 -5.03 12.11
CA TRP A 100 -12.21 -4.01 12.63
C TRP A 100 -11.51 -4.44 13.93
N SER A 101 -12.23 -5.07 14.86
CA SER A 101 -11.64 -5.51 16.14
C SER A 101 -10.58 -6.58 15.93
N ALA A 102 -10.83 -7.54 15.03
CA ALA A 102 -9.85 -8.58 14.72
C ALA A 102 -8.53 -7.98 14.21
N PHE A 103 -8.58 -6.97 13.33
CA PHE A 103 -7.37 -6.29 12.86
C PHE A 103 -6.70 -5.46 13.95
N ASN A 104 -7.47 -4.75 14.78
CA ASN A 104 -6.94 -3.96 15.89
C ASN A 104 -6.21 -4.84 16.92
N ASP A 105 -6.69 -6.06 17.14
CA ASP A 105 -6.07 -7.02 18.05
C ASP A 105 -4.85 -7.71 17.46
N ASN A 106 -4.64 -7.65 16.14
CA ASN A 106 -3.57 -8.38 15.43
C ASN A 106 -2.71 -7.46 14.54
N VAL A 107 -2.39 -6.28 15.06
CA VAL A 107 -1.44 -5.37 14.42
C VAL A 107 -0.03 -5.95 14.49
N LEU A 108 0.65 -5.99 13.35
CA LEU A 108 2.01 -6.48 13.22
C LEU A 108 3.02 -5.33 13.27
N LYS A 109 2.71 -4.22 12.60
CA LYS A 109 3.66 -3.13 12.39
C LYS A 109 2.97 -1.81 12.08
N TYR A 110 3.57 -0.74 12.58
CA TYR A 110 3.39 0.62 12.07
C TYR A 110 4.68 1.06 11.39
N THR A 111 4.58 1.91 10.36
CA THR A 111 5.76 2.50 9.70
C THR A 111 5.41 3.87 9.15
N CYS A 112 6.39 4.73 8.91
CA CYS A 112 6.13 5.96 8.18
C CYS A 112 5.72 5.67 6.73
N TYR A 113 4.83 6.47 6.17
CA TYR A 113 4.37 6.28 4.80
C TYR A 113 5.52 6.41 3.77
N GLU A 114 6.45 7.34 4.01
CA GLU A 114 7.60 7.60 3.13
C GLU A 114 8.89 6.96 3.68
N THR A 115 8.87 5.67 4.08
CA THR A 115 10.01 5.00 4.75
C THR A 115 11.28 4.94 3.88
N ASN A 116 11.14 4.60 2.60
CA ASN A 116 12.25 4.40 1.65
C ASN A 116 11.96 5.06 0.28
N CYS A 117 11.05 6.02 0.27
CA CYS A 117 10.59 6.74 -0.91
C CYS A 117 10.44 8.23 -0.56
N GLY A 118 10.24 9.08 -1.56
CA GLY A 118 10.09 10.51 -1.39
C GLY A 118 9.60 11.19 -2.67
N PRO A 119 9.47 12.53 -2.67
CA PRO A 119 9.08 13.27 -3.87
C PRO A 119 10.10 13.08 -5.00
N SER A 120 9.64 13.12 -6.25
CA SER A 120 10.52 13.02 -7.43
C SER A 120 11.48 14.21 -7.54
N ASP A 121 11.03 15.40 -7.10
CA ASP A 121 11.86 16.58 -6.94
C ASP A 121 11.92 17.00 -5.46
N PRO A 122 13.04 16.78 -4.76
CA PRO A 122 13.20 17.18 -3.36
C PRO A 122 13.28 18.70 -3.18
N ASN A 123 13.49 19.47 -4.24
CA ASN A 123 13.55 20.94 -4.21
C ASN A 123 12.21 21.60 -4.52
N HIS A 124 11.16 20.83 -4.83
CA HIS A 124 9.84 21.35 -5.13
C HIS A 124 9.23 22.04 -3.89
N LYS A 125 8.93 23.33 -4.00
CA LYS A 125 8.52 24.17 -2.84
C LYS A 125 7.02 24.47 -2.74
N LEU A 126 6.22 24.12 -3.75
CA LEU A 126 4.82 24.55 -3.84
C LEU A 126 3.98 24.17 -2.63
N PHE A 127 4.25 22.99 -2.04
CA PHE A 127 3.50 22.46 -0.91
C PHE A 127 4.36 22.35 0.38
N GLY A 128 5.51 23.01 0.40
CA GLY A 128 6.48 22.93 1.49
C GLY A 128 7.59 21.91 1.28
N TYR A 129 8.42 21.73 2.31
CA TYR A 129 9.63 20.91 2.25
C TYR A 129 9.32 19.42 2.08
N LEU A 130 9.86 18.82 1.01
CA LEU A 130 9.67 17.40 0.67
C LEU A 130 8.20 16.96 0.56
N ASN A 131 7.35 17.90 0.14
CA ASN A 131 5.91 17.72 -0.01
C ASN A 131 5.47 17.70 -1.48
N GLY A 132 6.44 17.70 -2.41
CA GLY A 132 6.18 17.62 -3.84
C GLY A 132 5.59 16.27 -4.29
N PRO A 133 5.15 16.19 -5.55
CA PRO A 133 4.66 14.96 -6.14
C PRO A 133 5.78 13.92 -6.34
N GLY A 134 5.42 12.64 -6.44
CA GLY A 134 6.35 11.60 -6.89
C GLY A 134 5.76 10.19 -6.83
N ASP A 135 6.01 9.35 -7.83
CA ASP A 135 5.39 8.02 -7.98
C ASP A 135 6.24 6.86 -7.47
N GLY A 136 7.32 7.17 -6.73
CA GLY A 136 8.28 6.19 -6.24
C GLY A 136 7.63 5.07 -5.43
N PRO A 137 8.12 3.82 -5.58
CA PRO A 137 7.66 2.71 -4.77
C PRO A 137 8.13 2.89 -3.32
N CYS A 138 7.20 2.78 -2.39
CA CYS A 138 7.46 2.72 -0.97
C CYS A 138 7.25 1.28 -0.51
N SER A 139 8.02 0.84 0.47
CA SER A 139 7.85 -0.49 1.02
C SER A 139 8.36 -0.63 2.44
N THR A 140 7.94 -1.71 3.06
CA THR A 140 8.44 -2.19 4.34
C THR A 140 8.36 -3.72 4.38
N THR A 141 8.86 -4.31 5.45
CA THR A 141 8.72 -5.76 5.71
C THR A 141 7.96 -6.01 7.00
N VAL A 142 7.19 -7.11 7.03
CA VAL A 142 6.55 -7.66 8.23
C VAL A 142 6.86 -9.14 8.37
N THR A 143 7.01 -9.61 9.60
CA THR A 143 7.16 -11.04 9.88
C THR A 143 5.79 -11.71 9.90
N VAL A 144 5.61 -12.79 9.15
CA VAL A 144 4.39 -13.61 9.22
C VAL A 144 4.30 -14.28 10.60
N PRO A 145 3.21 -14.10 11.36
CA PRO A 145 3.09 -14.66 12.70
C PRO A 145 3.27 -16.19 12.75
N SER A 146 3.98 -16.67 13.76
CA SER A 146 4.26 -18.10 13.96
C SER A 146 3.09 -18.88 14.56
N ASN A 147 2.09 -18.19 15.09
CA ASN A 147 0.92 -18.80 15.73
C ASN A 147 -0.23 -19.09 14.74
N ILE A 148 0.02 -18.98 13.43
CA ILE A 148 -0.97 -19.27 12.39
C ILE A 148 -0.84 -20.75 11.96
N PRO A 149 -1.91 -21.56 12.06
CA PRO A 149 -1.88 -22.97 11.64
C PRO A 149 -1.57 -23.15 10.15
N ASP A 150 -1.08 -24.33 9.78
CA ASP A 150 -0.86 -24.68 8.37
C ASP A 150 -2.14 -24.67 7.55
N ASN A 151 -1.99 -24.33 6.27
CA ASN A 151 -3.07 -24.21 5.29
C ASN A 151 -4.19 -23.24 5.72
N THR A 152 -3.84 -22.21 6.49
CA THR A 152 -4.79 -21.19 6.94
C THR A 152 -4.85 -20.03 5.96
N ALA A 153 -6.04 -19.74 5.45
CA ALA A 153 -6.30 -18.51 4.70
C ALA A 153 -6.26 -17.30 5.65
N VAL A 154 -5.49 -16.28 5.28
CA VAL A 154 -5.31 -15.04 6.07
C VAL A 154 -5.48 -13.82 5.18
N THR A 155 -5.77 -12.69 5.81
CA THR A 155 -5.81 -11.37 5.16
C THR A 155 -4.79 -10.46 5.82
N LEU A 156 -3.85 -9.94 5.03
CA LEU A 156 -2.99 -8.82 5.40
C LEU A 156 -3.75 -7.52 5.11
N GLN A 157 -3.83 -6.63 6.08
CA GLN A 157 -4.35 -5.28 5.91
C GLN A 157 -3.21 -4.27 5.82
N TRP A 158 -3.41 -3.30 4.94
CA TRP A 158 -2.65 -2.07 4.80
C TRP A 158 -3.61 -0.89 4.99
N ILE A 159 -3.28 0.02 5.91
CA ILE A 159 -3.99 1.29 6.07
C ILE A 159 -2.98 2.43 5.96
N TRP A 160 -3.21 3.39 5.07
CA TRP A 160 -2.53 4.68 5.10
C TRP A 160 -3.42 5.74 5.73
N TYR A 161 -2.88 6.50 6.67
CA TYR A 161 -3.60 7.55 7.40
C TYR A 161 -2.67 8.69 7.81
N GLY A 162 -3.22 9.88 8.04
CA GLY A 162 -2.45 11.07 8.37
C GLY A 162 -1.66 11.66 7.19
N GLY A 163 -1.96 11.23 5.95
CA GLY A 163 -1.40 11.80 4.74
C GLY A 163 -1.95 13.20 4.46
N GLY A 164 -1.13 14.06 3.85
CA GLY A 164 -1.44 15.47 3.64
C GLY A 164 -1.60 15.90 2.19
N ILE A 165 -1.93 17.19 2.04
CA ILE A 165 -2.05 17.93 0.77
C ILE A 165 -3.29 17.48 -0.01
N TYR A 166 -4.43 17.58 0.66
CA TYR A 166 -5.71 17.32 0.02
C TYR A 166 -6.06 18.44 -0.97
N TYR A 167 -6.29 18.09 -2.24
CA TYR A 167 -6.52 19.06 -3.33
C TYR A 167 -5.49 20.19 -3.46
N GLY A 168 -4.22 19.92 -3.11
CA GLY A 168 -3.15 20.91 -3.20
C GLY A 168 -3.10 21.89 -2.03
N GLU A 169 -3.96 21.73 -1.03
CA GLU A 169 -3.99 22.56 0.18
C GLU A 169 -2.95 22.05 1.19
N PRO A 170 -1.86 22.80 1.47
CA PRO A 170 -0.75 22.31 2.29
C PRO A 170 -1.13 21.97 3.74
N ASP A 171 -2.24 22.52 4.22
CA ASP A 171 -2.74 22.38 5.59
C ASP A 171 -4.01 21.50 5.65
N ALA A 172 -4.15 20.53 4.75
CA ALA A 172 -5.31 19.66 4.68
C ALA A 172 -4.91 18.17 4.62
N SER A 173 -5.60 17.34 5.40
CA SER A 173 -5.31 15.89 5.48
C SER A 173 -6.31 15.04 4.69
N PHE A 174 -5.84 13.90 4.18
CA PHE A 174 -6.71 12.87 3.64
C PHE A 174 -7.46 12.10 4.74
N GLY A 175 -8.54 11.44 4.34
CA GLY A 175 -9.07 10.31 5.09
C GLY A 175 -8.18 9.08 4.94
N GLU A 176 -8.60 7.99 5.58
CA GLU A 176 -7.83 6.74 5.58
C GLU A 176 -7.99 6.01 4.25
N TYR A 177 -6.92 5.38 3.79
CA TYR A 177 -6.92 4.50 2.63
C TYR A 177 -6.71 3.06 3.08
N TYR A 178 -7.51 2.16 2.53
CA TYR A 178 -7.49 0.75 2.87
C TYR A 178 -7.05 -0.09 1.69
N GLY A 179 -6.34 -1.19 1.98
CA GLY A 179 -6.02 -2.25 1.05
C GLY A 179 -5.84 -3.56 1.81
N CYS A 180 -6.37 -4.66 1.30
CA CYS A 180 -6.21 -5.96 1.91
C CYS A 180 -5.68 -6.97 0.91
N SER A 181 -4.83 -7.91 1.32
CA SER A 181 -4.36 -9.01 0.47
C SER A 181 -4.65 -10.34 1.13
N ASP A 182 -5.22 -11.26 0.37
CA ASP A 182 -5.55 -12.60 0.85
C ASP A 182 -4.46 -13.61 0.46
N LEU A 183 -4.02 -14.40 1.43
CA LEU A 183 -2.85 -15.29 1.34
C LEU A 183 -3.16 -16.63 2.04
N ILE A 184 -2.32 -17.64 1.83
CA ILE A 184 -2.35 -18.89 2.60
C ILE A 184 -1.04 -19.05 3.36
N VAL A 185 -1.11 -19.22 4.68
CA VAL A 185 0.05 -19.60 5.50
C VAL A 185 0.21 -21.12 5.47
N ASN A 186 1.38 -21.59 5.04
CA ASN A 186 1.71 -23.01 5.00
C ASN A 186 3.23 -23.21 5.18
N GLY A 187 3.61 -24.00 6.18
CA GLY A 187 5.00 -24.26 6.55
C GLY A 187 5.62 -23.21 7.49
N GLY A 188 6.87 -23.48 7.88
CA GLY A 188 7.63 -22.70 8.86
C GLY A 188 7.41 -23.16 10.32
N PRO A 189 8.26 -22.73 11.26
CA PRO A 189 8.15 -23.12 12.67
C PRO A 189 6.88 -22.53 13.30
N PHE A 190 6.08 -23.38 13.93
CA PHE A 190 4.92 -22.96 14.70
C PHE A 190 5.32 -22.56 16.12
N SER A 191 4.71 -21.51 16.64
CA SER A 191 4.84 -21.09 18.04
C SER A 191 3.61 -20.31 18.46
N ASP A 192 3.08 -20.59 19.64
CA ASP A 192 1.91 -19.89 20.22
C ASP A 192 2.22 -18.44 20.63
N VAL A 193 3.47 -17.99 20.49
CA VAL A 193 3.86 -16.61 20.78
C VAL A 193 3.18 -15.67 19.80
N LYS A 194 2.37 -14.76 20.35
CA LYS A 194 1.79 -13.65 19.59
C LYS A 194 2.84 -12.56 19.39
N LEU A 195 2.99 -12.10 18.14
CA LEU A 195 3.84 -10.96 17.83
C LEU A 195 3.28 -9.68 18.46
N VAL A 196 4.18 -8.88 19.03
CA VAL A 196 3.87 -7.53 19.50
C VAL A 196 4.08 -6.56 18.33
N ALA A 197 3.15 -5.63 18.16
CA ALA A 197 3.26 -4.61 17.12
C ALA A 197 4.58 -3.82 17.28
N THR A 198 5.27 -3.61 16.16
CA THR A 198 6.49 -2.78 16.11
C THR A 198 6.21 -1.45 15.43
N PHE A 199 7.10 -0.48 15.59
CA PHE A 199 7.07 0.76 14.82
C PHE A 199 8.45 0.98 14.19
N ALA A 200 8.44 1.32 12.91
CA ALA A 200 9.61 1.82 12.20
C ALA A 200 9.36 3.29 11.83
N GLY A 201 9.99 4.20 12.57
CA GLY A 201 10.03 5.60 12.19
C GLY A 201 11.01 5.85 11.05
N GLY A 202 11.11 7.10 10.63
CA GLY A 202 11.99 7.52 9.56
C GLY A 202 11.21 7.69 8.27
N ASP A 203 11.00 8.94 7.87
CA ASP A 203 10.49 9.27 6.55
C ASP A 203 11.47 10.17 5.79
N ALA A 204 11.14 10.52 4.54
CA ALA A 204 11.95 11.42 3.73
C ALA A 204 12.32 12.74 4.44
N THR A 205 11.46 13.25 5.34
CA THR A 205 11.68 14.49 6.10
C THR A 205 12.53 14.26 7.35
N TYR A 206 12.38 13.11 7.99
CA TYR A 206 13.04 12.78 9.25
C TYR A 206 13.72 11.39 9.21
N PRO A 207 14.68 11.15 8.30
CA PRO A 207 15.15 9.80 7.95
C PRO A 207 15.84 9.04 9.10
N ASN A 208 16.31 9.74 10.13
CA ASN A 208 17.06 9.17 11.25
C ASN A 208 16.32 9.35 12.59
N SER A 209 15.00 9.24 12.60
CA SER A 209 14.22 9.45 13.83
C SER A 209 13.01 8.53 13.93
N ASP A 210 12.63 8.21 15.17
CA ASP A 210 11.46 7.38 15.46
C ASP A 210 10.15 8.17 15.42
N VAL A 211 9.91 8.92 14.34
CA VAL A 211 8.69 9.68 14.10
C VAL A 211 8.39 9.78 12.60
N CYS A 212 7.16 10.18 12.28
CA CYS A 212 6.73 10.53 10.94
C CYS A 212 6.17 11.96 10.90
N LYS A 213 6.30 12.58 9.74
CA LYS A 213 5.54 13.72 9.24
C LYS A 213 4.12 13.25 8.97
N TYR A 214 3.11 13.99 9.44
CA TYR A 214 1.70 13.69 9.17
C TYR A 214 0.84 14.95 9.24
N TRP A 215 -0.42 14.84 8.84
CA TRP A 215 -1.45 15.88 8.97
C TRP A 215 -2.67 15.31 9.69
N GLY A 216 -3.32 16.14 10.50
CA GLY A 216 -4.54 15.74 11.19
C GLY A 216 -4.31 14.75 12.30
N SER A 217 -4.71 13.50 12.07
CA SER A 217 -4.65 12.45 13.08
C SER A 217 -3.52 11.46 12.81
N ASN A 218 -2.87 11.04 13.90
CA ASN A 218 -1.95 9.91 13.97
C ASN A 218 -2.63 8.64 14.50
N LYS A 219 -3.96 8.57 14.47
CA LYS A 219 -4.76 7.45 14.98
C LYS A 219 -5.77 6.97 13.94
N VAL A 220 -5.76 5.66 13.70
CA VAL A 220 -6.77 5.00 12.85
C VAL A 220 -8.15 5.09 13.51
N GLY A 221 -9.16 5.40 12.71
CA GLY A 221 -10.56 5.60 13.08
C GLY A 221 -10.94 7.06 13.32
N ASP A 222 -10.00 7.95 13.60
CA ASP A 222 -10.31 9.38 13.82
C ASP A 222 -10.83 10.06 12.54
N CYS A 223 -10.46 9.52 11.38
CA CYS A 223 -10.87 9.98 10.05
C CYS A 223 -11.97 9.09 9.43
N ASN A 224 -12.83 8.48 10.25
CA ASN A 224 -14.00 7.75 9.78
C ASN A 224 -15.26 8.63 9.83
N PHE A 225 -15.88 8.83 8.66
CA PHE A 225 -17.02 9.72 8.53
C PHE A 225 -18.37 9.06 8.86
N GLY A 226 -18.45 7.77 9.19
CA GLY A 226 -19.71 7.10 9.55
C GLY A 226 -20.82 7.35 8.50
N ASP A 227 -22.04 7.69 8.91
CA ASP A 227 -23.13 8.01 7.98
C ASP A 227 -23.18 9.49 7.57
N ARG A 228 -22.09 10.25 7.78
CA ARG A 228 -22.05 11.67 7.42
C ARG A 228 -22.12 11.85 5.90
N VAL A 229 -22.71 12.96 5.50
CA VAL A 229 -22.72 13.48 4.13
C VAL A 229 -22.04 14.86 4.11
N PRO A 230 -21.42 15.28 2.98
CA PRO A 230 -20.82 16.61 2.87
C PRO A 230 -21.85 17.73 3.12
N ASN A 231 -21.42 18.82 3.76
CA ASN A 231 -22.23 20.02 3.94
C ASN A 231 -21.61 21.16 3.10
N ALA A 232 -21.99 21.21 1.83
CA ALA A 232 -21.40 22.12 0.86
C ALA A 232 -21.65 23.60 1.23
N VAL A 233 -20.57 24.36 1.32
CA VAL A 233 -20.52 25.80 1.50
C VAL A 233 -20.07 26.42 0.18
N ALA A 234 -20.81 27.41 -0.31
CA ALA A 234 -20.48 28.09 -1.56
C ALA A 234 -19.09 28.74 -1.48
N GLY A 235 -18.24 28.47 -2.48
CA GLY A 235 -16.86 28.97 -2.53
C GLY A 235 -15.82 28.15 -1.76
N ASP A 236 -16.23 27.16 -0.96
CA ASP A 236 -15.33 26.23 -0.30
C ASP A 236 -15.39 24.86 -1.01
N LEU A 237 -14.42 24.60 -1.89
CA LEU A 237 -14.34 23.34 -2.63
C LEU A 237 -14.29 22.13 -1.71
N LEU A 238 -13.62 22.24 -0.57
CA LEU A 238 -13.39 21.14 0.35
C LEU A 238 -14.66 20.75 1.11
N SER A 239 -15.53 21.72 1.41
CA SER A 239 -16.83 21.45 2.05
C SER A 239 -17.79 20.58 1.21
N GLN A 240 -17.50 20.40 -0.07
CA GLN A 240 -18.26 19.56 -1.00
C GLN A 240 -17.93 18.08 -0.85
N SER A 241 -16.94 17.72 -0.03
CA SER A 241 -16.57 16.35 0.26
C SER A 241 -16.53 16.08 1.77
N LEU A 242 -16.48 14.81 2.17
CA LEU A 242 -16.23 14.45 3.56
C LEU A 242 -14.76 14.69 3.95
N GLU A 243 -13.88 14.87 2.95
CA GLU A 243 -12.50 15.30 3.10
C GLU A 243 -12.34 16.82 2.97
N PRO A 244 -11.27 17.40 3.54
CA PRO A 244 -10.20 16.74 4.28
C PRO A 244 -10.68 16.24 5.64
N CYS A 245 -10.05 15.17 6.15
CA CYS A 245 -10.37 14.68 7.49
C CYS A 245 -10.12 15.77 8.55
N THR A 246 -9.08 16.56 8.37
CA THR A 246 -8.75 17.71 9.22
C THR A 246 -8.16 18.85 8.38
N ARG A 247 -8.30 20.07 8.90
CA ARG A 247 -7.51 21.21 8.47
C ARG A 247 -6.54 21.57 9.58
N GLY A 248 -5.28 21.76 9.24
CA GLY A 248 -4.23 22.08 10.19
C GLY A 248 -2.84 21.89 9.59
N PRO A 249 -1.82 22.45 10.25
CA PRO A 249 -0.46 22.38 9.76
C PRO A 249 0.07 20.95 9.76
N GLN A 250 1.17 20.76 9.06
CA GLN A 250 2.00 19.58 9.17
C GLN A 250 2.45 19.35 10.63
N LEU A 251 2.35 18.11 11.09
CA LEU A 251 2.73 17.63 12.41
C LEU A 251 3.88 16.61 12.32
N LYS A 252 4.45 16.30 13.49
CA LYS A 252 5.52 15.32 13.67
C LYS A 252 5.22 14.45 14.89
N GLY A 253 5.29 13.13 14.74
CA GLY A 253 5.02 12.23 15.87
C GLY A 253 4.99 10.74 15.51
N GLN A 254 4.59 9.94 16.48
CA GLN A 254 4.40 8.49 16.36
C GLN A 254 2.92 8.15 16.18
N PRO A 255 2.57 6.93 15.73
CA PRO A 255 1.20 6.42 15.79
C PRO A 255 0.63 6.52 17.21
N ALA A 256 -0.62 6.98 17.34
CA ALA A 256 -1.28 7.06 18.63
C ALA A 256 -1.36 5.69 19.31
N GLY A 257 -1.08 5.64 20.61
CA GLY A 257 -1.06 4.41 21.40
C GLY A 257 0.22 3.58 21.26
N PHE A 258 1.09 3.89 20.28
CA PHE A 258 2.44 3.32 20.22
C PHE A 258 3.33 4.00 21.27
N GLY A 259 4.07 3.23 22.07
CA GLY A 259 4.94 3.76 23.14
C GLY A 259 4.27 4.10 24.47
N SER A 260 2.93 4.03 24.58
CA SER A 260 2.20 4.16 25.86
C SER A 260 2.01 2.84 26.61
N ALA A 261 2.45 1.71 26.04
CA ALA A 261 2.46 0.44 26.73
C ALA A 261 3.47 0.49 27.90
N PRO A 262 3.15 -0.09 29.07
CA PRO A 262 4.05 -0.09 30.22
C PRO A 262 5.33 -0.84 29.85
N GLY A 263 6.41 -0.08 29.57
CA GLY A 263 7.71 -0.62 29.17
C GLY A 263 8.46 0.17 28.09
N SER A 264 7.82 1.09 27.37
CA SER A 264 8.49 1.93 26.35
C SER A 264 8.74 3.34 26.90
N GLY A 265 9.99 3.68 27.17
CA GLY A 265 10.39 4.96 27.76
C GLY A 265 10.15 6.17 26.85
N ASN A 266 9.71 7.26 27.48
CA ASN A 266 9.63 8.66 27.02
C ASN A 266 8.71 9.00 25.83
N GLN A 267 7.49 9.44 26.17
CA GLN A 267 6.64 10.26 25.31
C GLN A 267 7.01 11.75 25.43
N THR A 268 7.37 12.36 24.31
CA THR A 268 7.22 13.81 24.09
C THR A 268 5.94 14.04 23.30
N ALA A 269 5.09 14.96 23.77
CA ALA A 269 3.86 15.37 23.08
C ALA A 269 4.14 15.81 21.63
N PRO A 270 3.16 15.68 20.70
CA PRO A 270 3.32 16.16 19.33
C PRO A 270 3.62 17.66 19.34
N VAL A 271 4.80 18.02 18.83
CA VAL A 271 5.23 19.42 18.67
C VAL A 271 4.85 19.84 17.25
N ALA A 272 3.99 20.84 17.13
CA ALA A 272 3.73 21.50 15.85
C ALA A 272 5.06 22.03 15.29
N VAL A 273 5.37 21.70 14.04
CA VAL A 273 6.63 22.12 13.42
C VAL A 273 6.46 23.57 12.96
N PRO A 274 7.26 24.54 13.47
CA PRO A 274 7.19 25.90 12.97
C PRO A 274 7.64 25.96 11.50
N PRO A 275 7.06 26.86 10.67
CA PRO A 275 7.49 27.05 9.29
C PRO A 275 8.96 27.48 9.26
N VAL A 276 9.80 26.65 8.65
CA VAL A 276 11.23 26.90 8.56
C VAL A 276 11.50 27.97 7.50
N ALA A 277 11.79 29.20 7.95
CA ALA A 277 12.35 30.23 7.09
C ALA A 277 13.85 29.93 6.86
N HIS A 278 14.22 29.49 5.65
CA HIS A 278 15.62 29.27 5.31
C HIS A 278 16.18 30.38 4.42
N LYS A 279 17.13 31.10 5.02
CA LYS A 279 18.07 32.03 4.40
C LYS A 279 19.09 31.22 3.57
N PRO A 280 19.37 31.58 2.31
CA PRO A 280 20.38 30.87 1.53
C PRO A 280 21.77 31.18 2.09
N SER A 281 22.59 30.15 2.28
CA SER A 281 24.04 30.30 2.50
C SER A 281 24.82 29.53 1.44
N PRO A 282 26.04 30.00 1.11
CA PRO A 282 26.59 29.82 -0.21
C PRO A 282 27.42 28.55 -0.36
N SER A 283 27.42 28.10 -1.60
CA SER A 283 28.25 27.06 -2.20
C SER A 283 29.73 27.22 -1.84
N SER A 284 30.37 26.13 -1.41
CA SER A 284 31.82 25.98 -1.49
C SER A 284 32.17 24.65 -2.15
N SER A 285 33.02 24.77 -3.17
CA SER A 285 33.52 23.74 -4.08
C SER A 285 34.38 22.66 -3.39
N PRO A 286 34.54 21.47 -4.00
CA PRO A 286 35.34 20.38 -3.45
C PRO A 286 36.82 20.48 -3.85
N SER A 287 37.70 19.90 -3.03
CA SER A 287 39.09 19.58 -3.39
C SER A 287 39.40 18.10 -3.09
N PRO A 288 40.41 17.51 -3.75
CA PRO A 288 40.35 16.11 -4.17
C PRO A 288 41.24 15.14 -3.39
N SER A 289 40.87 13.86 -3.52
CA SER A 289 41.72 12.66 -3.56
C SER A 289 42.52 12.21 -2.34
N SER A 290 42.22 10.99 -1.88
CA SER A 290 43.25 10.00 -1.54
C SER A 290 42.78 8.60 -1.96
N ILE A 291 43.54 8.03 -2.89
CA ILE A 291 43.41 6.69 -3.46
C ILE A 291 43.97 5.69 -2.45
N SER A 292 43.20 4.66 -2.10
CA SER A 292 43.70 3.47 -1.41
C SER A 292 43.34 2.21 -2.21
N SER A 293 44.36 1.38 -2.44
CA SER A 293 44.41 0.23 -3.33
C SER A 293 43.41 -0.89 -3.02
N PRO A 294 43.12 -1.79 -3.98
CA PRO A 294 42.11 -2.83 -3.83
C PRO A 294 42.62 -4.01 -3.01
N ALA A 295 41.81 -4.43 -2.03
CA ALA A 295 41.98 -5.71 -1.35
C ALA A 295 41.62 -6.88 -2.29
N THR A 296 42.46 -7.91 -2.25
CA THR A 296 42.34 -9.16 -3.00
C THR A 296 41.01 -9.87 -2.71
N PRO A 297 40.27 -10.35 -3.73
CA PRO A 297 39.03 -11.08 -3.50
C PRO A 297 39.30 -12.47 -2.88
N PRO A 298 38.46 -12.93 -1.94
CA PRO A 298 38.54 -14.27 -1.38
C PRO A 298 38.22 -15.35 -2.41
N ALA A 299 38.88 -16.50 -2.26
CA ALA A 299 38.75 -17.65 -3.14
C ALA A 299 37.30 -18.17 -3.21
N PRO A 300 36.83 -18.66 -4.37
CA PRO A 300 35.49 -19.19 -4.53
C PRO A 300 35.30 -20.48 -3.72
N PRO A 301 34.11 -20.69 -3.12
CA PRO A 301 33.80 -21.91 -2.40
C PRO A 301 33.73 -23.13 -3.34
N ALA A 302 34.11 -24.29 -2.82
CA ALA A 302 34.07 -25.56 -3.52
C ALA A 302 32.65 -25.91 -3.99
N PRO A 303 32.50 -26.59 -5.15
CA PRO A 303 31.20 -26.97 -5.67
C PRO A 303 30.50 -27.99 -4.76
N PRO A 304 29.15 -27.92 -4.63
CA PRO A 304 28.40 -28.87 -3.84
C PRO A 304 28.42 -30.27 -4.44
N VAL A 305 28.56 -31.27 -3.57
CA VAL A 305 28.51 -32.70 -3.90
C VAL A 305 27.10 -33.05 -4.37
N ALA A 306 27.01 -33.74 -5.52
CA ALA A 306 25.74 -34.15 -6.11
C ALA A 306 24.99 -35.15 -5.20
N PRO A 307 23.66 -35.03 -5.05
CA PRO A 307 22.86 -36.00 -4.33
C PRO A 307 22.76 -37.33 -5.09
N PRO A 308 22.66 -38.47 -4.37
CA PRO A 308 22.52 -39.78 -4.99
C PRO A 308 21.17 -39.94 -5.73
N ALA A 309 21.22 -40.69 -6.82
CA ALA A 309 20.06 -40.95 -7.69
C ALA A 309 18.94 -41.69 -6.95
N PRO A 310 17.66 -41.34 -7.20
CA PRO A 310 16.53 -42.03 -6.60
C PRO A 310 16.36 -43.45 -7.17
N SER A 311 16.21 -44.40 -6.25
CA SER A 311 15.93 -45.81 -6.54
C SER A 311 14.54 -45.97 -7.17
N ALA A 312 14.45 -46.76 -8.24
CA ALA A 312 13.21 -47.01 -8.98
C ALA A 312 12.16 -47.73 -8.12
N SER A 313 10.96 -47.16 -8.07
CA SER A 313 9.77 -47.79 -7.47
C SER A 313 9.12 -48.79 -8.46
N PRO A 314 8.45 -49.85 -7.95
CA PRO A 314 7.88 -50.90 -8.76
C PRO A 314 6.64 -50.44 -9.56
N VAL A 315 6.52 -50.98 -10.76
CA VAL A 315 5.45 -50.75 -11.75
C VAL A 315 4.13 -51.32 -11.22
N ALA A 316 3.09 -50.49 -11.20
CA ALA A 316 1.72 -50.88 -10.87
C ALA A 316 1.05 -51.66 -12.03
N PRO A 317 0.16 -52.63 -11.75
CA PRO A 317 -0.54 -53.39 -12.77
C PRO A 317 -1.55 -52.54 -13.55
N PRO A 318 -1.87 -52.94 -14.81
CA PRO A 318 -2.72 -52.16 -15.69
C PRO A 318 -4.18 -52.11 -15.22
N ALA A 319 -4.77 -50.92 -15.36
CA ALA A 319 -6.17 -50.66 -15.05
C ALA A 319 -7.11 -51.33 -16.07
N PRO A 320 -8.33 -51.72 -15.65
CA PRO A 320 -9.34 -52.29 -16.53
C PRO A 320 -9.85 -51.29 -17.59
N PRO A 321 -10.38 -51.78 -18.73
CA PRO A 321 -10.79 -50.94 -19.84
C PRO A 321 -11.98 -50.04 -19.48
N VAL A 322 -11.82 -48.74 -19.76
CA VAL A 322 -12.80 -47.70 -19.54
C VAL A 322 -13.86 -47.73 -20.64
N ALA A 323 -15.14 -47.67 -20.26
CA ALA A 323 -16.26 -47.60 -21.19
C ALA A 323 -16.19 -46.34 -22.07
N PRO A 324 -16.65 -46.41 -23.33
CA PRO A 324 -16.60 -45.27 -24.25
C PRO A 324 -17.46 -44.10 -23.74
N PRO A 325 -16.97 -42.85 -23.86
CA PRO A 325 -17.68 -41.67 -23.39
C PRO A 325 -18.96 -41.44 -24.21
N ALA A 326 -20.00 -40.98 -23.52
CA ALA A 326 -21.21 -40.49 -24.15
C ALA A 326 -20.91 -39.30 -25.09
N PRO A 327 -21.68 -39.14 -26.17
CA PRO A 327 -21.49 -38.02 -27.11
C PRO A 327 -21.68 -36.67 -26.40
N PRO A 328 -20.89 -35.65 -26.78
CA PRO A 328 -20.92 -34.34 -26.15
C PRO A 328 -22.27 -33.66 -26.38
N VAL A 329 -22.88 -33.21 -25.29
CA VAL A 329 -24.03 -32.30 -25.32
C VAL A 329 -23.55 -30.93 -25.81
N ALA A 330 -24.24 -30.38 -26.81
CA ALA A 330 -23.91 -29.07 -27.37
C ALA A 330 -23.94 -27.99 -26.27
N PRO A 331 -22.92 -27.11 -26.19
CA PRO A 331 -22.90 -26.06 -25.19
C PRO A 331 -24.04 -25.06 -25.44
N PRO A 332 -24.66 -24.53 -24.37
CA PRO A 332 -25.62 -23.44 -24.50
C PRO A 332 -24.97 -22.21 -25.12
N ALA A 333 -25.75 -21.48 -25.91
CA ALA A 333 -25.29 -20.24 -26.52
C ALA A 333 -24.80 -19.25 -25.45
N PRO A 334 -23.68 -18.56 -25.67
CA PRO A 334 -23.15 -17.61 -24.70
C PRO A 334 -24.15 -16.46 -24.49
N PRO A 335 -24.29 -15.96 -23.26
CA PRO A 335 -25.11 -14.78 -23.00
C PRO A 335 -24.55 -13.57 -23.75
N VAL A 336 -25.47 -12.79 -24.33
CA VAL A 336 -25.16 -11.53 -25.01
C VAL A 336 -24.51 -10.58 -24.01
N ALA A 337 -23.29 -10.14 -24.32
CA ALA A 337 -22.56 -9.20 -23.48
C ALA A 337 -23.35 -7.89 -23.34
N PRO A 338 -23.44 -7.30 -22.13
CA PRO A 338 -24.04 -5.99 -21.96
C PRO A 338 -23.24 -4.94 -22.75
N PRO A 339 -23.91 -3.88 -23.26
CA PRO A 339 -23.23 -2.82 -23.98
C PRO A 339 -22.16 -2.15 -23.10
N ALA A 340 -20.99 -1.91 -23.68
CA ALA A 340 -19.92 -1.18 -23.02
C ALA A 340 -20.44 0.22 -22.59
N PRO A 341 -20.17 0.66 -21.34
CA PRO A 341 -20.53 2.00 -20.93
C PRO A 341 -19.80 3.05 -21.77
N PRO A 342 -20.42 4.23 -22.00
CA PRO A 342 -19.81 5.29 -22.79
C PRO A 342 -18.49 5.74 -22.16
N ALA A 343 -17.45 5.88 -22.98
CA ALA A 343 -16.16 6.39 -22.56
C ALA A 343 -16.32 7.79 -21.93
N GLN A 344 -15.98 7.94 -20.66
CA GLN A 344 -15.89 9.26 -20.03
C GLN A 344 -14.74 10.04 -20.67
N LYS A 345 -15.09 11.08 -21.43
CA LYS A 345 -14.14 12.12 -21.83
C LYS A 345 -13.66 12.81 -20.55
N CYS A 346 -12.41 12.59 -20.17
CA CYS A 346 -11.71 13.47 -19.23
C CYS A 346 -11.64 14.85 -19.88
N ILE A 347 -12.43 15.80 -19.38
CA ILE A 347 -12.34 17.20 -19.81
C ILE A 347 -11.02 17.74 -19.26
N PRO A 348 -10.04 18.12 -20.12
CA PRO A 348 -8.85 18.79 -19.63
C PRO A 348 -9.29 20.09 -18.93
N ARG A 349 -8.92 20.24 -17.65
CA ARG A 349 -9.14 21.51 -16.96
C ARG A 349 -8.30 22.58 -17.67
N PRO A 350 -8.84 23.78 -17.89
CA PRO A 350 -8.06 24.89 -18.40
C PRO A 350 -6.91 25.18 -17.42
N PRO A 351 -5.76 25.66 -17.92
CA PRO A 351 -4.68 26.11 -17.05
C PRO A 351 -5.23 27.15 -16.08
N ILE A 352 -5.00 26.94 -14.79
CA ILE A 352 -5.19 27.98 -13.79
C ILE A 352 -4.16 29.06 -14.12
N ALA A 353 -4.62 30.17 -14.69
CA ALA A 353 -3.81 31.36 -14.81
C ALA A 353 -3.58 31.90 -13.40
N TYR A 354 -2.31 31.95 -13.00
CA TYR A 354 -1.85 32.76 -11.87
C TYR A 354 -1.52 34.16 -12.37
#